data_AF-A0A0N1ITL1-F1
#
_entry.id   AF-A0A0N1ITL1-F1
#
_cell.length_a   1.000
_cell.length_b   1.000
_cell.length_c   1.000
_cell.angle_alpha   90.00
_cell.angle_beta   90.00
_cell.angle_gamma   90.00
#
_symmetry.space_group_name_H-M   'P 1'
#
loop_
_entity.id
_entity.type
_entity.pdbx_description
1 polymer ?
#
loop_
_entity_poly.entity_id
_entity_poly.type
_entity_poly.pdbx_seq_one_letter_code
_entity_poly.pdbx_strand_id
1 'polypeptide(L)'
;FQVNGSWSLPGFVCDFYIAMDVTCSTSSIFNLVAISIDRYIAVTQPIKYAKHKNNRRVWLTILLVWAISAAIGSPIVLGLNNTPDRIPDQCLFYNADFIIYSSLSSFYIPCIIMVFLYYNIFKYCVTVKEERIVFLWLQSQKT
;
A
#
# COMPACT_ATOMS: atom_id res chain seq x y z
N PHE A 1 0.29 -23.91 -3.66
CA PHE A 1 0.35 -25.23 -4.31
C PHE A 1 1.65 -25.99 -3.99
N GLN A 2 2.13 -25.95 -2.74
CA GLN A 2 3.19 -26.87 -2.31
C GLN A 2 2.52 -28.16 -1.86
N VAL A 3 2.69 -29.23 -2.63
CA VAL A 3 2.36 -30.59 -2.21
C VAL A 3 3.71 -31.22 -1.87
N ASN A 4 3.95 -31.54 -0.61
CA ASN A 4 5.24 -32.06 -0.10
C ASN A 4 6.46 -31.11 -0.21
N GLY A 5 6.25 -29.79 -0.28
CA GLY A 5 7.34 -28.81 -0.25
C GLY A 5 8.09 -28.64 -1.58
N SER A 6 7.69 -29.35 -2.64
CA SER A 6 8.22 -29.18 -3.99
C SER A 6 7.20 -28.52 -4.94
N TRP A 7 7.71 -27.82 -5.94
CA TRP A 7 6.95 -27.18 -7.00
C TRP A 7 7.00 -28.03 -8.27
N SER A 8 5.89 -28.71 -8.58
CA SER A 8 5.82 -29.63 -9.73
C SER A 8 5.34 -28.98 -11.04
N LEU A 9 5.03 -27.68 -11.03
CA LEU A 9 4.54 -26.94 -12.20
C LEU A 9 5.71 -26.35 -13.01
N PRO A 10 5.51 -25.99 -14.29
CA PRO A 10 6.53 -25.36 -15.09
C PRO A 10 7.09 -24.07 -14.46
N GLY A 11 8.36 -23.77 -14.74
CA GLY A 11 9.04 -22.59 -14.19
C GLY A 11 8.33 -21.26 -14.48
N PHE A 12 7.74 -21.12 -15.67
CA PHE A 12 6.98 -19.91 -16.03
C PHE A 12 5.75 -19.70 -15.15
N VAL A 13 5.11 -20.77 -14.67
CA VAL A 13 3.95 -20.70 -13.77
C VAL A 13 4.42 -20.24 -12.39
N CYS A 14 5.59 -20.67 -11.95
CA CYS A 14 6.20 -20.17 -10.72
C CYS A 14 6.50 -18.67 -10.82
N ASP A 15 7.15 -18.24 -11.90
CA ASP A 15 7.53 -16.84 -12.09
C ASP A 15 6.27 -15.94 -12.15
N PHE A 16 5.21 -16.40 -12.82
CA PHE A 16 3.90 -15.72 -12.82
C PHE A 16 3.24 -15.71 -11.43
N TYR A 17 3.29 -16.83 -10.71
CA TYR A 17 2.73 -16.94 -9.36
C TYR A 17 3.40 -15.96 -8.38
N ILE A 18 4.74 -15.91 -8.37
CA ILE A 18 5.49 -14.98 -7.53
C ILE A 18 5.18 -13.52 -7.93
N ALA A 19 5.15 -13.22 -9.23
CA ALA A 19 4.85 -11.88 -9.71
C ALA A 19 3.43 -11.41 -9.31
N MET A 20 2.46 -12.32 -9.38
CA MET A 20 1.08 -12.05 -8.97
C MET A 20 0.98 -11.84 -7.46
N ASP A 21 1.67 -12.66 -6.66
CA ASP A 21 1.72 -12.54 -5.20
C ASP A 21 2.29 -11.18 -4.76
N VAL A 22 3.42 -10.77 -5.34
CA VAL A 22 4.01 -9.45 -5.11
C VAL A 22 3.06 -8.35 -5.57
N THR A 23 2.52 -8.42 -6.78
CA THR A 23 1.62 -7.38 -7.32
C THR A 23 0.36 -7.21 -6.47
N CYS A 24 -0.27 -8.31 -6.06
CA CYS A 24 -1.50 -8.30 -5.27
C CYS A 24 -1.26 -7.78 -3.85
N SER A 25 -0.17 -8.20 -3.19
CA SER A 25 0.19 -7.72 -1.86
C SER A 25 0.54 -6.22 -1.87
N THR A 26 1.37 -5.76 -2.82
CA THR A 26 1.68 -4.33 -3.00
C THR A 26 0.41 -3.51 -3.26
N SER A 27 -0.46 -3.97 -4.16
CA SER A 27 -1.72 -3.28 -4.48
C SER A 27 -2.62 -3.14 -3.25
N SER A 28 -2.74 -4.19 -2.44
CA SER A 28 -3.52 -4.15 -1.20
C SER A 28 -3.01 -3.07 -0.24
N ILE A 29 -1.70 -3.05 0.03
CA ILE A 29 -1.08 -2.09 0.95
C ILE A 29 -1.21 -0.65 0.43
N PHE A 30 -0.94 -0.42 -0.86
CA PHE A 30 -1.07 0.91 -1.46
C PHE A 30 -2.52 1.42 -1.49
N ASN A 31 -3.49 0.53 -1.67
CA ASN A 31 -4.90 0.90 -1.53
C ASN A 31 -5.23 1.34 -0.10
N LEU A 32 -4.69 0.66 0.93
CA LEU A 32 -4.83 1.10 2.31
C LEU A 32 -4.20 2.48 2.55
N VAL A 33 -3.02 2.74 1.99
CA VAL A 33 -2.38 4.07 2.02
C VAL A 33 -3.27 5.13 1.38
N ALA A 34 -3.83 4.84 0.20
CA ALA A 34 -4.72 5.76 -0.50
C ALA A 34 -5.97 6.09 0.33
N ILE A 35 -6.57 5.08 0.98
CA ILE A 35 -7.70 5.28 1.90
C ILE A 35 -7.29 6.15 3.09
N SER A 36 -6.14 5.90 3.69
CA SER A 36 -5.61 6.70 4.81
C SER A 36 -5.38 8.16 4.42
N ILE A 37 -4.86 8.42 3.21
CA ILE A 37 -4.68 9.78 2.68
C ILE A 37 -6.04 10.46 2.46
N ASP A 38 -7.01 9.75 1.87
CA ASP A 38 -8.37 10.27 1.69
C ASP A 38 -8.99 10.68 3.02
N ARG A 39 -8.86 9.84 4.05
CA ARG A 39 -9.32 10.15 5.41
C ARG A 39 -8.57 11.33 6.01
N TYR A 40 -7.25 11.40 5.85
CA TYR A 40 -6.44 12.53 6.34
C TYR A 40 -6.90 13.86 5.73
N ILE A 41 -7.14 13.90 4.42
CA ILE A 41 -7.62 15.12 3.73
C ILE A 41 -9.04 15.47 4.18
N ALA A 42 -9.92 14.48 4.33
CA ALA A 42 -11.29 14.71 4.81
C ALA A 42 -11.31 15.33 6.22
N VAL A 43 -10.41 14.90 7.10
CA VAL A 43 -10.31 15.39 8.49
C VAL A 43 -9.64 16.76 8.56
N THR A 44 -8.51 16.95 7.88
CA THR A 44 -7.72 18.19 7.98
C THR A 44 -8.25 19.33 7.13
N GLN A 45 -8.93 19.04 6.01
CA GLN A 45 -9.40 20.03 5.04
C GLN A 45 -10.86 19.79 4.62
N PRO A 46 -11.84 19.88 5.54
CA PRO A 46 -13.23 19.52 5.27
C PRO A 46 -13.87 20.34 4.13
N ILE A 47 -13.52 21.62 4.00
CA ILE A 47 -14.04 22.51 2.94
C ILE A 47 -13.54 22.08 1.55
N LYS A 48 -12.26 21.71 1.44
CA LYS A 48 -11.66 21.25 0.17
C LYS A 48 -12.19 19.87 -0.22
N TYR A 49 -12.42 19.01 0.78
CA TYR A 49 -13.01 17.68 0.61
C TYR A 49 -14.48 17.75 0.16
N ALA A 50 -15.30 18.60 0.76
CA ALA A 50 -16.72 18.78 0.39
C ALA A 50 -16.91 19.21 -1.07
N LYS A 51 -15.99 20.02 -1.61
CA LYS A 51 -16.00 20.43 -3.02
C LYS A 51 -15.58 19.32 -3.99
N HIS A 52 -15.01 18.21 -3.50
CA HIS A 52 -14.32 17.20 -4.30
C HIS A 52 -14.93 15.79 -4.19
N LYS A 53 -16.25 15.69 -4.30
CA LYS A 53 -16.98 14.41 -4.28
C LYS A 53 -17.01 13.72 -5.66
N ASN A 54 -15.86 13.45 -6.28
CA ASN A 54 -15.80 12.84 -7.62
C ASN A 54 -15.36 11.37 -7.59
N ASN A 55 -16.30 10.45 -7.85
CA ASN A 55 -16.04 9.00 -7.91
C ASN A 55 -14.99 8.62 -8.96
N ARG A 56 -14.80 9.41 -10.02
CA ARG A 56 -13.78 9.15 -11.05
C ARG A 56 -12.37 9.13 -10.49
N ARG A 57 -12.07 9.94 -9.48
CA ARG A 57 -10.73 9.97 -8.87
C ARG A 57 -10.40 8.68 -8.14
N VAL A 58 -11.38 8.10 -7.44
CA VAL A 58 -11.20 6.83 -6.72
C VAL A 58 -10.81 5.71 -7.69
N TRP A 59 -11.55 5.60 -8.81
CA TRP A 59 -11.21 4.63 -9.86
C TRP A 59 -9.84 4.88 -10.47
N LEU A 60 -9.48 6.14 -10.74
CA LEU A 60 -8.13 6.50 -11.24
C LEU A 60 -7.05 6.12 -10.23
N THR A 61 -7.24 6.37 -8.94
CA THR A 61 -6.29 6.00 -7.89
C THR A 61 -6.11 4.50 -7.82
N ILE A 62 -7.18 3.71 -7.86
CA ILE A 62 -7.11 2.25 -7.89
C ILE A 62 -6.31 1.79 -9.12
N LEU A 63 -6.64 2.29 -10.31
CA LEU A 63 -5.92 1.94 -11.54
C LEU A 63 -4.43 2.31 -11.47
N LEU A 64 -4.09 3.47 -10.91
CA LEU A 64 -2.70 3.89 -10.71
C LEU A 64 -1.96 2.98 -9.72
N VAL A 65 -2.60 2.63 -8.60
CA VAL A 65 -2.04 1.70 -7.61
C VAL A 65 -1.76 0.34 -8.26
N TRP A 66 -2.69 -0.18 -9.05
CA TRP A 66 -2.49 -1.42 -9.80
C TRP A 66 -1.37 -1.31 -10.83
N ALA A 67 -1.29 -0.21 -11.57
CA ALA A 67 -0.23 0.01 -12.55
C ALA A 67 1.16 0.10 -11.89
N ILE A 68 1.29 0.80 -10.77
CA ILE A 68 2.53 0.89 -9.99
C ILE A 68 2.92 -0.48 -9.42
N SER A 69 1.96 -1.21 -8.85
CA SER A 69 2.21 -2.54 -8.28
C SER A 69 2.65 -3.52 -9.37
N ALA A 70 2.00 -3.50 -10.53
CA ALA A 70 2.38 -4.32 -11.68
C ALA A 70 3.77 -3.93 -12.22
N ALA A 71 4.12 -2.65 -12.22
CA ALA A 71 5.46 -2.21 -12.61
C ALA A 71 6.54 -2.75 -11.66
N ILE A 72 6.28 -2.79 -10.34
CA ILE A 72 7.19 -3.37 -9.34
C ILE A 72 7.30 -4.90 -9.50
N GLY A 73 6.20 -5.59 -9.83
CA GLY A 73 6.19 -7.03 -10.09
C GLY A 73 6.72 -7.44 -11.47
N SER A 74 6.74 -6.53 -12.45
CA SER A 74 7.13 -6.82 -13.83
C SER A 74 8.54 -7.40 -14.03
N PRO A 75 9.59 -7.02 -13.26
CA PRO A 75 10.93 -7.56 -13.45
C PRO A 75 11.00 -9.07 -13.18
N ILE A 76 10.05 -9.62 -12.40
CA ILE A 76 9.94 -11.05 -12.09
C ILE A 76 9.53 -11.84 -13.34
N VAL A 77 8.54 -11.32 -14.09
CA VAL A 77 7.97 -11.98 -15.28
C VAL A 77 8.87 -11.82 -16.51
N LEU A 78 9.66 -10.76 -16.57
CA LEU A 78 10.57 -10.48 -17.70
C LEU A 78 11.83 -11.35 -17.73
N GLY A 79 11.95 -12.36 -16.86
CA GLY A 79 12.98 -13.40 -16.98
C GLY A 79 14.34 -13.02 -16.38
N LEU A 80 14.38 -12.07 -15.43
CA LEU A 80 15.58 -11.82 -14.60
C LEU A 80 15.90 -12.99 -13.64
N ASN A 81 15.07 -14.04 -13.61
CA ASN A 81 15.26 -15.26 -12.82
C ASN A 81 16.05 -16.36 -13.56
N ASN A 82 16.69 -16.06 -14.70
CA ASN A 82 17.55 -17.00 -15.43
C ASN A 82 18.94 -17.10 -14.80
N THR A 83 19.01 -17.42 -13.51
CA THR A 83 20.26 -17.66 -12.81
C THR A 83 20.62 -19.16 -12.86
N PRO A 84 21.91 -19.51 -12.94
CA PRO A 84 22.37 -20.90 -12.94
C PRO A 84 22.06 -21.66 -11.65
N ASP A 85 21.74 -20.96 -10.55
CA ASP A 85 21.42 -21.53 -9.23
C ASP A 85 19.94 -21.90 -9.05
N ARG A 86 19.11 -21.80 -10.10
CA ARG A 86 17.67 -22.07 -10.01
C ARG A 86 17.41 -23.57 -9.79
N ILE A 87 16.83 -23.92 -8.64
CA ILE A 87 16.41 -25.29 -8.33
C ILE A 87 14.99 -25.49 -8.89
N PRO A 88 14.77 -26.41 -9.84
CA PRO A 88 13.47 -26.57 -10.51
C PRO A 88 12.34 -27.02 -9.56
N ASP A 89 12.69 -27.71 -8.47
CA ASP A 89 11.73 -28.21 -7.48
C ASP A 89 11.31 -27.15 -6.44
N GLN A 90 11.88 -25.94 -6.49
CA GLN A 90 11.51 -24.86 -5.58
C GLN A 90 11.03 -23.63 -6.35
N CYS A 91 9.85 -23.13 -5.97
CA CYS A 91 9.32 -21.90 -6.53
C CYS A 91 9.79 -20.70 -5.72
N LEU A 92 11.03 -20.27 -5.97
CA LEU A 92 11.67 -19.14 -5.30
C LEU A 92 12.33 -18.22 -6.32
N PHE A 93 12.39 -16.93 -5.97
CA PHE A 93 13.17 -15.94 -6.72
C PHE A 93 14.57 -15.86 -6.12
N TYR A 94 15.61 -16.06 -6.91
CA TYR A 94 16.97 -16.24 -6.38
C TYR A 94 17.78 -14.94 -6.23
N ASN A 95 17.28 -13.81 -6.75
CA ASN A 95 17.99 -12.54 -6.67
C ASN A 95 17.70 -11.84 -5.33
N ALA A 96 18.65 -11.92 -4.39
CA ALA A 96 18.54 -11.30 -3.07
C ALA A 96 18.33 -9.77 -3.13
N ASP A 97 19.04 -9.08 -4.02
CA ASP A 97 18.92 -7.62 -4.20
C ASP A 97 17.49 -7.20 -4.57
N PHE A 98 16.86 -7.98 -5.46
CA PHE A 98 15.48 -7.75 -5.86
C PHE A 98 14.52 -8.06 -4.71
N ILE A 99 14.72 -9.14 -3.95
CA ILE A 99 13.89 -9.47 -2.79
C ILE A 99 13.92 -8.32 -1.77
N ILE A 100 15.10 -7.76 -1.50
CA ILE A 100 15.25 -6.64 -0.57
C ILE A 100 14.53 -5.41 -1.14
N TYR A 101 14.76 -5.06 -2.41
CA TYR A 101 14.12 -3.91 -3.04
C TYR A 101 12.59 -4.03 -3.10
N SER A 102 12.07 -5.20 -3.48
CA SER A 102 10.64 -5.47 -3.56
C SER A 102 9.99 -5.41 -2.17
N SER A 103 10.65 -5.95 -1.14
CA SER A 103 10.18 -5.91 0.25
C SER A 103 10.15 -4.49 0.79
N LEU A 104 11.22 -3.71 0.56
CA LEU A 104 11.30 -2.31 0.99
C LEU A 104 10.22 -1.45 0.33
N SER A 105 10.07 -1.56 -0.98
CA SER A 105 9.11 -0.77 -1.76
C SER A 105 7.66 -1.16 -1.50
N SER A 106 7.38 -2.44 -1.27
CA SER A 106 6.01 -2.95 -1.15
C SER A 106 5.49 -2.96 0.28
N PHE A 107 6.37 -3.09 1.27
CA PHE A 107 5.97 -3.22 2.68
C PHE A 107 6.49 -2.07 3.53
N TYR A 108 7.81 -1.91 3.64
CA TYR A 108 8.40 -0.98 4.61
C TYR A 108 8.07 0.49 4.32
N ILE A 109 8.24 0.94 3.06
CA ILE A 109 7.95 2.32 2.68
C ILE A 109 6.46 2.65 2.89
N PRO A 110 5.49 1.86 2.39
CA PRO A 110 4.08 2.08 2.66
C PRO A 110 3.72 2.05 4.15
N CYS A 111 4.32 1.15 4.94
CA CYS A 111 4.09 1.09 6.39
C CYS A 111 4.54 2.38 7.10
N ILE A 112 5.70 2.93 6.75
CA ILE A 112 6.19 4.20 7.31
C ILE A 112 5.22 5.34 6.96
N ILE A 113 4.76 5.39 5.71
CA ILE A 113 3.78 6.40 5.26
C ILE A 113 2.48 6.26 6.06
N MET A 114 1.98 5.04 6.25
CA MET A 114 0.77 4.78 7.04
C MET A 114 0.92 5.27 8.48
N VAL A 115 2.00 4.89 9.16
CA VAL A 115 2.26 5.30 10.55
C VAL A 115 2.31 6.83 10.66
N PHE A 116 3.02 7.49 9.74
CA PHE A 116 3.10 8.95 9.71
C PHE A 116 1.74 9.61 9.49
N LEU A 117 0.94 9.13 8.54
CA LEU A 117 -0.40 9.65 8.27
C LEU A 117 -1.31 9.49 9.49
N TYR A 118 -1.36 8.31 10.09
CA TYR A 118 -2.17 8.04 11.28
C TYR A 118 -1.74 8.88 12.48
N TYR A 119 -0.43 9.07 12.68
CA TYR A 119 0.08 9.94 13.72
C TYR A 119 -0.40 11.39 13.54
N ASN A 120 -0.35 11.92 12.31
CA ASN A 120 -0.83 13.27 12.02
C ASN A 120 -2.36 13.40 12.19
N ILE A 121 -3.13 12.38 11.78
CA ILE A 121 -4.58 12.34 12.04
C ILE A 121 -4.86 12.41 13.54
N PHE A 122 -4.16 11.58 14.32
CA PHE A 122 -4.33 11.54 15.77
C PHE A 122 -4.02 12.90 16.40
N LYS A 123 -2.88 13.50 16.06
CA LYS A 123 -2.49 14.83 16.53
C LYS A 123 -3.55 15.89 16.21
N TYR A 124 -4.02 15.93 14.96
CA TYR A 124 -5.03 16.88 14.53
C TYR A 124 -6.35 16.70 15.29
N CYS A 125 -6.84 15.46 15.43
CA CYS A 125 -8.04 15.15 16.18
C CYS A 125 -7.95 15.60 17.65
N VAL A 126 -6.78 15.40 18.30
CA VAL A 126 -6.57 15.86 19.67
C VAL A 126 -6.63 17.38 19.75
N THR A 127 -5.92 18.10 18.88
CA THR A 127 -5.93 19.58 18.88
C THR A 127 -7.33 20.15 18.65
N VAL A 128 -8.06 19.66 17.65
CA VAL A 128 -9.43 20.14 17.35
C VAL A 128 -10.41 19.84 18.48
N LYS A 129 -10.23 18.71 19.20
CA LYS A 129 -11.04 18.37 20.36
C LYS A 129 -10.87 19.40 21.49
N GLU A 130 -9.63 19.79 21.80
CA GLU A 130 -9.32 20.80 22.81
C GLU A 130 -9.93 22.17 22.43
N GLU A 131 -9.76 22.62 21.19
CA GLU A 131 -10.34 23.89 20.72
C GLU A 131 -11.87 23.91 20.83
N ARG A 132 -12.53 22.80 20.50
CA ARG A 132 -14.00 22.68 20.64
C ARG A 132 -14.43 22.77 22.10
N ILE A 133 -13.70 22.12 23.02
CA ILE A 133 -14.01 22.17 24.45
C ILE A 133 -13.87 23.61 24.98
N VAL A 134 -12.79 24.31 24.62
CA VAL A 134 -12.58 25.71 25.01
C VAL A 134 -13.69 26.61 24.45
N PHE A 135 -14.08 26.43 23.18
CA PHE A 135 -15.16 27.20 22.57
C PHE A 135 -16.51 26.98 23.28
N LEU A 136 -16.85 25.73 23.58
CA LEU A 136 -18.08 25.40 24.32
C LEU A 136 -18.05 25.99 25.73
N TRP A 137 -16.90 25.96 26.41
CA TRP A 137 -16.73 26.57 27.73
C TRP A 137 -16.91 28.09 27.68
N LEU A 138 -16.35 28.75 26.66
CA LEU A 138 -16.54 30.19 26.42
C LEU A 138 -18.00 30.56 26.13
N GLN A 139 -18.76 29.71 25.43
CA GLN A 139 -20.21 29.92 25.25
C GLN A 139 -20.99 29.75 26.57
N SER A 140 -20.60 28.78 27.41
CA SER A 140 -21.24 28.56 28.71
C SER A 140 -21.04 29.72 29.69
N GLN A 141 -19.93 30.46 29.61
CA GLN A 141 -19.69 31.64 30.45
C GLN A 141 -20.44 32.90 29.96
N LYS A 142 -21.01 32.85 28.76
CA LYS A 142 -21.74 33.97 28.14
C LYS A 142 -23.26 33.89 28.34
N THR A 143 -23.74 32.83 28.98
CA THR A 143 -25.16 32.60 29.33
C THR A 143 -25.33 32.76 30.82
#